data_AF-A0A2V7Y4Z8-F1
#
_entry.id   AF-A0A2V7Y4Z8-F1
#
_cell.length_a   1.000
_cell.length_b   1.000
_cell.length_c   1.000
_cell.angle_alpha   90.00
_cell.angle_beta   90.00
_cell.angle_gamma   90.00
#
_symmetry.space_group_name_H-M   'P 1'
#
loop_
_entity.id
_entity.type
_entity.pdbx_description
1 polymer ?
#
loop_
_entity_poly.entity_id
_entity_poly.type
_entity_poly.pdbx_seq_one_letter_code
_entity_poly.pdbx_strand_id
1 'polypeptide(L)'
;RDLSNARPAPGNFGQPVVEFTLKPQAAETFGELTGKNVGSGLAVVLDGRVVTAPVINSQIRDRGQIEGGFTQQSAQDLATTLRSGALPASITYLEERTVGPSLGRDSIRDGLRAGILGTALVVLTMLLYYHLSGVNAVMALVLNVLILFGGMGAFHSTLTLPGIAGVILTIGMAVDANVLVFERIREEMRAGRTVRSAIDHGFERAFTSIIDTHVTTLISALFLFQFGTGPIKGFAVTLTIGLIASIFTAVFVSRWLFDLVLSRRRVQKLSI
;
A
#
# COMPACT_ATOMS: atom_id res chain seq x y z
N ARG A 1 -12.79 -10.09 34.29
CA ARG A 1 -13.31 -8.79 34.80
C ARG A 1 -12.50 -8.28 36.00
N ASP A 2 -12.06 -9.20 36.85
CA ASP A 2 -11.39 -8.95 38.13
C ASP A 2 -9.88 -8.73 38.04
N LEU A 3 -9.29 -9.13 36.92
CA LEU A 3 -7.91 -8.83 36.56
C LEU A 3 -7.75 -7.36 36.16
N SER A 4 -6.71 -6.73 36.67
CA SER A 4 -6.23 -5.41 36.26
C SER A 4 -5.15 -5.53 35.18
N ASN A 5 -4.26 -6.52 35.29
CA ASN A 5 -3.19 -6.74 34.33
C ASN A 5 -2.71 -8.20 34.37
N ALA A 6 -2.11 -8.67 33.27
CA ALA A 6 -1.41 -9.95 33.18
C ALA A 6 -0.22 -9.82 32.23
N ARG A 7 0.96 -10.31 32.66
CA ARG A 7 2.21 -10.25 31.89
C ARG A 7 3.03 -11.53 32.08
N PRO A 8 3.78 -11.96 31.06
CA PRO A 8 4.76 -13.01 31.24
C PRO A 8 5.95 -12.48 32.06
N ALA A 9 6.48 -13.32 32.94
CA ALA A 9 7.65 -13.02 33.76
C ALA A 9 8.51 -14.29 33.90
N PRO A 10 9.83 -14.16 34.12
CA PRO A 10 10.65 -15.28 34.55
C PRO A 10 10.34 -15.63 36.02
N GLY A 11 10.09 -16.90 36.30
CA GLY A 11 9.96 -17.43 37.65
C GLY A 11 11.30 -17.58 38.37
N ASN A 12 11.27 -18.06 39.61
CA ASN A 12 12.45 -18.15 40.47
C ASN A 12 13.60 -19.01 39.92
N PHE A 13 13.32 -20.00 39.07
CA PHE A 13 14.33 -20.84 38.42
C PHE A 13 14.45 -20.57 36.90
N GLY A 14 13.97 -19.40 36.45
CA GLY A 14 14.00 -19.00 35.04
C GLY A 14 12.91 -19.62 34.17
N GLN A 15 12.01 -20.43 34.74
CA GLN A 15 10.87 -20.96 33.98
C GLN A 15 9.85 -19.86 33.63
N PRO A 16 9.19 -19.91 32.47
CA PRO A 16 8.17 -18.94 32.11
C PRO A 16 6.94 -19.06 33.01
N VAL A 17 6.53 -17.95 33.62
CA VAL A 17 5.31 -17.84 34.44
C VAL A 17 4.46 -16.66 33.96
N VAL A 18 3.17 -16.64 34.33
CA VAL A 18 2.28 -15.51 34.07
C VAL A 18 1.99 -14.80 35.39
N GLU A 19 2.50 -13.58 35.54
CA GLU A 19 2.18 -12.72 36.68
C GLU A 19 0.89 -11.97 36.38
N PHE A 20 -0.04 -11.99 37.32
CA PHE A 20 -1.28 -11.26 37.23
C PHE A 20 -1.48 -10.31 38.40
N THR A 21 -2.22 -9.23 38.17
CA THR A 21 -2.59 -8.25 39.18
C THR A 21 -4.11 -8.13 39.21
N LEU A 22 -4.69 -8.20 40.39
CA LEU A 22 -6.13 -8.08 40.62
C LEU A 22 -6.52 -6.62 40.90
N LYS A 23 -7.77 -6.30 40.60
CA LYS A 23 -8.37 -5.04 41.06
C LYS A 23 -8.59 -5.08 42.59
N PRO A 24 -8.61 -3.93 43.28
CA PRO A 24 -8.68 -3.90 44.75
C PRO A 24 -9.82 -4.73 45.35
N GLN A 25 -11.04 -4.64 44.79
CA GLN A 25 -12.20 -5.42 45.25
C GLN A 25 -12.02 -6.93 45.07
N ALA A 26 -11.35 -7.34 43.98
CA ALA A 26 -11.09 -8.75 43.70
C ALA A 26 -9.94 -9.30 44.54
N ALA A 27 -8.95 -8.47 44.85
CA ALA A 27 -7.80 -8.84 45.67
C ALA A 27 -8.22 -9.23 47.10
N GLU A 28 -9.24 -8.57 47.64
CA GLU A 28 -9.80 -8.88 48.97
C GLU A 28 -10.47 -10.25 48.97
N THR A 29 -11.46 -10.47 48.10
CA THR A 29 -12.19 -11.75 47.98
C THR A 29 -11.26 -12.91 47.62
N PHE A 30 -10.31 -12.69 46.70
CA PHE A 30 -9.35 -13.71 46.28
C PHE A 30 -8.33 -14.02 47.38
N GLY A 31 -7.93 -13.00 48.15
CA GLY A 31 -7.11 -13.17 49.34
C GLY A 31 -7.78 -14.03 50.40
N GLU A 32 -9.06 -13.81 50.70
CA GLU A 32 -9.78 -14.65 51.66
C GLU A 32 -9.91 -16.10 51.19
N LEU A 33 -10.22 -16.30 49.89
CA LEU A 33 -10.40 -17.63 49.31
C LEU A 33 -9.08 -18.41 49.31
N THR A 34 -7.99 -17.80 48.83
CA THR A 34 -6.68 -18.46 48.80
C THR A 34 -6.13 -18.71 50.20
N GLY A 35 -6.37 -17.81 51.15
CA GLY A 35 -5.94 -17.97 52.55
C GLY A 35 -6.58 -19.17 53.25
N LYS A 36 -7.85 -19.49 52.94
CA LYS A 36 -8.57 -20.65 53.51
C LYS A 36 -8.25 -21.97 52.81
N ASN A 37 -7.65 -21.94 51.61
CA ASN A 37 -7.44 -23.10 50.74
C ASN A 37 -5.96 -23.34 50.40
N VAL A 38 -5.04 -22.90 51.26
CA VAL A 38 -3.60 -23.18 51.10
C VAL A 38 -3.37 -24.70 51.08
N GLY A 39 -2.60 -25.19 50.10
CA GLY A 39 -2.35 -26.60 49.85
C GLY A 39 -3.36 -27.28 48.89
N SER A 40 -4.45 -26.60 48.53
CA SER A 40 -5.41 -27.10 47.54
C SER A 40 -5.05 -26.65 46.12
N GLY A 41 -5.49 -27.42 45.12
CA GLY A 41 -5.35 -27.04 43.71
C GLY A 41 -6.34 -25.94 43.31
N LEU A 42 -5.88 -24.95 42.56
CA LEU A 42 -6.68 -23.87 41.99
C LEU A 42 -6.72 -23.97 40.47
N ALA A 43 -7.82 -24.44 39.91
CA ALA A 43 -7.98 -24.54 38.47
C ALA A 43 -8.21 -23.17 37.82
N VAL A 44 -7.36 -22.81 36.85
CA VAL A 44 -7.56 -21.67 35.96
C VAL A 44 -8.29 -22.16 34.72
N VAL A 45 -9.56 -21.76 34.59
CA VAL A 45 -10.43 -22.17 33.47
C VAL A 45 -10.57 -21.03 32.47
N LEU A 46 -10.37 -21.35 31.19
CA LEU A 46 -10.56 -20.45 30.07
C LEU A 46 -11.40 -21.15 29.00
N ASP A 47 -12.46 -20.50 28.54
CA ASP A 47 -13.40 -21.04 27.52
C ASP A 47 -13.90 -22.46 27.85
N GLY A 48 -14.18 -22.71 29.13
CA GLY A 48 -14.67 -24.01 29.63
C GLY A 48 -13.61 -25.12 29.71
N ARG A 49 -12.33 -24.82 29.46
CA ARG A 49 -11.21 -25.76 29.57
C ARG A 49 -10.26 -25.35 30.70
N VAL A 50 -9.79 -26.33 31.47
CA VAL A 50 -8.75 -26.10 32.50
C VAL A 50 -7.42 -25.88 31.78
N VAL A 51 -6.86 -24.67 31.89
CA VAL A 51 -5.56 -24.31 31.30
C VAL A 51 -4.43 -24.78 32.21
N THR A 52 -4.55 -24.53 33.52
CA THR A 52 -3.63 -25.01 34.55
C THR A 52 -4.37 -25.24 35.86
N ALA A 53 -3.81 -26.05 36.75
CA ALA A 53 -4.33 -26.27 38.09
C ALA A 53 -3.20 -26.29 39.13
N PRO A 54 -2.47 -25.17 39.32
CA PRO A 54 -1.40 -25.10 40.30
C PRO A 54 -1.93 -25.24 41.73
N VAL A 55 -1.06 -25.65 42.64
CA VAL A 55 -1.36 -25.68 44.08
C VAL A 55 -1.20 -24.28 44.68
N ILE A 56 -2.12 -23.90 45.57
CA ILE A 56 -2.04 -22.64 46.30
C ILE A 56 -0.95 -22.77 47.37
N ASN A 57 0.21 -22.14 47.15
CA ASN A 57 1.34 -22.19 48.09
C ASN A 57 1.19 -21.20 49.26
N SER A 58 0.55 -20.05 49.03
CA SER A 58 0.35 -19.00 50.03
C SER A 58 -0.88 -18.16 49.70
N GLN A 59 -1.35 -17.36 50.66
CA GLN A 59 -2.41 -16.39 50.42
C GLN A 59 -2.00 -15.38 49.34
N ILE A 60 -2.86 -15.17 48.33
CA ILE A 60 -2.62 -14.28 47.20
C ILE A 60 -3.58 -13.08 47.32
N ARG A 61 -3.04 -11.87 47.51
CA ARG A 61 -3.85 -10.64 47.61
C ARG A 61 -3.96 -9.94 46.26
N ASP A 62 -3.09 -8.98 46.01
CA ASP A 62 -3.14 -8.11 44.83
C ASP A 62 -2.38 -8.68 43.63
N ARG A 63 -1.33 -9.47 43.86
CA ARG A 63 -0.49 -10.07 42.81
C ARG A 63 -0.28 -11.56 43.03
N GLY A 64 -0.37 -12.32 41.94
CA GLY A 64 -0.11 -13.75 41.93
C GLY A 64 0.65 -14.17 40.68
N GLN A 65 1.15 -15.41 40.69
CA GLN A 65 1.83 -16.02 39.57
C GLN A 65 1.15 -17.35 39.23
N ILE A 66 0.95 -17.58 37.94
CA ILE A 66 0.46 -18.85 37.41
C ILE A 66 1.67 -19.63 36.92
N GLU A 67 1.87 -20.80 37.50
CA GLU A 67 2.90 -21.76 37.15
C GLU A 67 2.27 -22.95 36.41
N GLY A 68 2.99 -23.55 35.45
CA GLY A 68 2.42 -24.64 34.66
C GLY A 68 3.28 -25.22 33.54
N GLY A 69 4.62 -25.13 33.65
CA GLY A 69 5.51 -25.66 32.61
C GLY A 69 5.34 -24.96 31.25
N PHE A 70 5.06 -23.66 31.26
CA PHE A 70 4.83 -22.90 30.04
C PHE A 70 6.12 -22.76 29.20
N THR A 71 5.95 -22.70 27.89
CA THR A 71 6.93 -22.09 26.99
C THR A 71 6.81 -20.57 27.05
N GLN A 72 7.83 -19.84 26.59
CA GLN A 72 7.77 -18.37 26.50
C GLN A 72 6.58 -17.90 25.64
N GLN A 73 6.32 -18.59 24.54
CA GLN A 73 5.19 -18.27 23.65
C GLN A 73 3.85 -18.52 24.34
N SER A 74 3.65 -19.69 24.95
CA SER A 74 2.37 -19.99 25.63
C SER A 74 2.10 -19.09 26.83
N ALA A 75 3.14 -18.63 27.55
CA ALA A 75 2.97 -17.66 28.63
C ALA A 75 2.55 -16.28 28.09
N GLN A 76 3.10 -15.87 26.94
CA GLN A 76 2.72 -14.63 26.25
C GLN A 76 1.27 -14.69 25.75
N ASP A 77 0.86 -15.81 25.15
CA ASP A 77 -0.49 -16.00 24.64
C ASP A 77 -1.51 -15.98 25.80
N LEU A 78 -1.26 -16.73 26.88
CA LEU A 78 -2.11 -16.74 28.06
C LEU A 78 -2.22 -15.35 28.71
N ALA A 79 -1.10 -14.64 28.86
CA ALA A 79 -1.10 -13.27 29.40
C ALA A 79 -1.93 -12.31 28.53
N THR A 80 -1.89 -12.49 27.21
CA THR A 80 -2.68 -11.69 26.27
C THR A 80 -4.17 -11.97 26.43
N THR A 81 -4.56 -13.25 26.49
CA THR A 81 -5.97 -13.65 26.65
C THR A 81 -6.55 -13.22 28.00
N LEU A 82 -5.77 -13.32 29.08
CA LEU A 82 -6.18 -12.85 30.42
C LEU A 82 -6.38 -11.32 30.46
N ARG A 83 -5.60 -10.57 29.67
CA ARG A 83 -5.67 -9.10 29.58
C ARG A 83 -6.82 -8.62 28.71
N SER A 84 -7.10 -9.31 27.60
CA SER A 84 -8.25 -8.98 26.74
C SER A 84 -9.58 -9.25 27.43
N GLY A 85 -9.60 -10.14 28.42
CA GLY A 85 -10.80 -10.50 29.17
C GLY A 85 -11.79 -11.32 28.34
N ALA A 86 -12.93 -11.63 28.94
CA ALA A 86 -14.01 -12.33 28.24
C ALA A 86 -14.67 -11.38 27.24
N LEU A 87 -14.82 -11.84 26.00
CA LEU A 87 -15.58 -11.12 24.98
C LEU A 87 -17.06 -11.05 25.39
N PRO A 88 -17.74 -9.89 25.24
CA PRO A 88 -19.13 -9.70 25.68
C PRO A 88 -20.15 -10.50 24.85
N ALA A 89 -19.75 -11.02 23.69
CA ALA A 89 -20.58 -11.84 22.81
C ALA A 89 -19.69 -12.78 21.97
N SER A 90 -20.27 -13.88 21.47
CA SER A 90 -19.57 -14.78 20.55
C SER A 90 -19.32 -14.09 19.21
N ILE A 91 -18.06 -14.12 18.75
CA ILE A 91 -17.67 -13.61 17.45
C ILE A 91 -17.70 -14.77 16.46
N THR A 92 -18.40 -14.58 15.34
CA THR A 92 -18.34 -15.49 14.20
C THR A 92 -17.54 -14.82 13.10
N TYR A 93 -16.54 -15.50 12.56
CA TYR A 93 -15.78 -14.99 11.42
C TYR A 93 -16.68 -14.94 10.19
N LEU A 94 -16.92 -13.74 9.66
CA LEU A 94 -17.71 -13.52 8.44
C LEU A 94 -16.87 -13.75 7.17
N GLU A 95 -15.62 -13.32 7.21
CA GLU A 95 -14.66 -13.49 6.12
C GLU A 95 -13.24 -13.38 6.68
N GLU A 96 -12.39 -14.35 6.37
CA GLU A 96 -10.97 -14.33 6.70
C GLU A 96 -10.17 -14.47 5.40
N ARG A 97 -9.30 -13.48 5.12
CA ARG A 97 -8.37 -13.52 4.00
C ARG A 97 -6.96 -13.50 4.51
N THR A 98 -6.35 -14.68 4.59
CA THR A 98 -4.95 -14.83 4.99
C THR A 98 -4.08 -14.92 3.75
N VAL A 99 -3.32 -13.86 3.49
CA VAL A 99 -2.34 -13.83 2.39
C VAL A 99 -0.97 -14.13 2.96
N GLY A 100 -0.36 -15.23 2.51
CA GLY A 100 1.00 -15.60 2.91
C GLY A 100 2.03 -14.55 2.47
N PRO A 101 3.04 -14.23 3.31
CA PRO A 101 4.09 -13.27 2.95
C PRO A 101 4.84 -13.63 1.66
N SER A 102 4.98 -14.92 1.35
CA SER A 102 5.60 -15.41 0.11
C SER A 102 4.80 -15.05 -1.13
N LEU A 103 3.48 -15.30 -1.13
CA LEU A 103 2.56 -14.94 -2.23
C LEU A 103 2.60 -13.42 -2.52
N GLY A 104 2.64 -12.60 -1.46
CA GLY A 104 2.81 -11.15 -1.63
C GLY A 104 4.13 -10.78 -2.29
N ARG A 105 5.24 -11.37 -1.81
CA ARG A 105 6.59 -11.09 -2.32
C ARG A 105 6.77 -11.52 -3.78
N ASP A 106 6.29 -12.71 -4.13
CA ASP A 106 6.43 -13.25 -5.50
C ASP A 106 5.61 -12.40 -6.47
N SER A 107 4.38 -12.06 -6.11
CA SER A 107 3.51 -11.26 -6.97
C SER A 107 4.04 -9.82 -7.17
N ILE A 108 4.64 -9.21 -6.14
CA ILE A 108 5.34 -7.92 -6.27
C ILE A 108 6.53 -8.06 -7.22
N ARG A 109 7.34 -9.12 -7.07
CA ARG A 109 8.53 -9.34 -7.89
C ARG A 109 8.17 -9.53 -9.36
N ASP A 110 7.14 -10.32 -9.64
CA ASP A 110 6.69 -10.58 -11.00
C ASP A 110 6.01 -9.34 -11.60
N GLY A 111 5.22 -8.60 -10.82
CA GLY A 111 4.67 -7.30 -11.22
C GLY A 111 5.76 -6.28 -11.59
N LEU A 112 6.81 -6.18 -10.78
CA LEU A 112 7.95 -5.29 -11.06
C LEU A 112 8.72 -5.73 -12.32
N ARG A 113 8.97 -7.04 -12.49
CA ARG A 113 9.63 -7.58 -13.70
C ARG A 113 8.80 -7.28 -14.95
N ALA A 114 7.49 -7.53 -14.91
CA ALA A 114 6.58 -7.22 -16.01
C ALA A 114 6.57 -5.72 -16.31
N GLY A 115 6.51 -4.87 -15.28
CA GLY A 115 6.56 -3.42 -15.42
C GLY A 115 7.86 -2.92 -16.05
N ILE A 116 9.02 -3.43 -15.61
CA ILE A 116 10.32 -3.05 -16.18
C ILE A 116 10.45 -3.50 -17.64
N LEU A 117 10.10 -4.76 -17.94
CA LEU A 117 10.14 -5.28 -19.31
C LEU A 117 9.18 -4.53 -20.23
N GLY A 118 7.96 -4.27 -19.78
CA GLY A 118 6.96 -3.50 -20.53
C GLY A 118 7.43 -2.07 -20.79
N THR A 119 7.93 -1.38 -19.76
CA THR A 119 8.46 -0.01 -19.89
C THR A 119 9.64 0.03 -20.85
N ALA A 120 10.57 -0.93 -20.76
CA ALA A 120 11.72 -1.02 -21.66
C ALA A 120 11.29 -1.20 -23.13
N LEU A 121 10.30 -2.07 -23.38
CA LEU A 121 9.76 -2.29 -24.73
C LEU A 121 9.09 -1.04 -25.29
N VAL A 122 8.33 -0.32 -24.45
CA VAL A 122 7.68 0.94 -24.83
C VAL A 122 8.72 2.01 -25.16
N VAL A 123 9.73 2.20 -24.30
CA VAL A 123 10.84 3.14 -24.53
C VAL A 123 11.57 2.79 -25.83
N LEU A 124 11.90 1.52 -26.05
CA LEU A 124 12.56 1.08 -27.27
C LEU A 124 11.73 1.39 -28.52
N THR A 125 10.43 1.10 -28.47
CA THR A 125 9.51 1.37 -29.58
C THR A 125 9.40 2.87 -29.88
N MET A 126 9.34 3.71 -28.84
CA MET A 126 9.33 5.17 -29.00
C MET A 126 10.61 5.69 -29.66
N LEU A 127 11.77 5.20 -29.25
CA LEU A 127 13.05 5.62 -29.83
C LEU A 127 13.22 5.15 -31.27
N LEU A 128 12.79 3.93 -31.60
CA LEU A 128 12.89 3.37 -32.96
C LEU A 128 11.90 4.02 -33.94
N TYR A 129 10.66 4.23 -33.53
CA TYR A 129 9.64 4.78 -34.43
C TYR A 129 9.74 6.32 -34.55
N TYR A 130 9.87 7.03 -33.43
CA TYR A 130 9.82 8.51 -33.40
C TYR A 130 11.19 9.21 -33.32
N HIS A 131 12.31 8.47 -33.32
CA HIS A 131 13.67 9.02 -33.37
C HIS A 131 13.91 10.15 -32.34
N LEU A 132 14.23 11.39 -32.78
CA LEU A 132 14.46 12.53 -31.88
C LEU A 132 13.21 12.91 -31.06
N SER A 133 12.01 12.79 -31.62
CA SER A 133 10.76 13.00 -30.88
C SER A 133 10.53 11.89 -29.85
N GLY A 134 11.03 10.69 -30.12
CA GLY A 134 11.06 9.59 -29.16
C GLY A 134 11.84 9.93 -27.88
N VAL A 135 12.98 10.62 -28.00
CA VAL A 135 13.76 11.08 -26.84
C VAL A 135 12.96 12.04 -25.97
N ASN A 136 12.19 12.94 -26.60
CA ASN A 136 11.29 13.84 -25.88
C ASN A 136 10.22 13.07 -25.09
N ALA A 137 9.56 12.07 -25.70
CA ALA A 137 8.59 11.21 -25.02
C ALA A 137 9.20 10.46 -23.83
N VAL A 138 10.42 9.93 -23.98
CA VAL A 138 11.11 9.21 -22.90
C VAL A 138 11.42 10.16 -21.73
N MET A 139 11.87 11.39 -21.99
CA MET A 139 12.11 12.39 -20.94
C MET A 139 10.82 12.76 -20.21
N ALA A 140 9.71 12.96 -20.94
CA ALA A 140 8.40 13.21 -20.36
C ALA A 140 7.93 12.02 -19.51
N LEU A 141 8.13 10.78 -19.98
CA LEU A 141 7.78 9.56 -19.23
C LEU A 141 8.58 9.42 -17.94
N VAL A 142 9.89 9.68 -17.96
CA VAL A 142 10.72 9.62 -16.74
C VAL A 142 10.20 10.62 -15.71
N LEU A 143 9.91 11.85 -16.14
CA LEU A 143 9.35 12.86 -15.24
C LEU A 143 7.95 12.47 -14.74
N ASN A 144 7.13 11.83 -15.58
CA ASN A 144 5.82 11.33 -15.18
C ASN A 144 5.93 10.32 -14.03
N VAL A 145 6.83 9.34 -14.17
CA VAL A 145 7.08 8.32 -13.14
C VAL A 145 7.63 8.96 -11.85
N LEU A 146 8.50 9.97 -11.96
CA LEU A 146 9.00 10.71 -10.80
C LEU A 146 7.88 11.46 -10.06
N ILE A 147 7.00 12.15 -10.79
CA ILE A 147 5.85 12.84 -10.21
C ILE A 147 4.87 11.84 -9.58
N LEU A 148 4.65 10.69 -10.22
CA LEU A 148 3.79 9.63 -9.68
C LEU A 148 4.31 9.16 -8.33
N PHE A 149 5.58 8.74 -8.25
CA PHE A 149 6.14 8.26 -6.98
C PHE A 149 6.27 9.37 -5.94
N GLY A 150 6.62 10.59 -6.34
CA GLY A 150 6.64 11.76 -5.46
C GLY A 150 5.26 12.07 -4.88
N GLY A 151 4.22 12.02 -5.70
CA GLY A 151 2.83 12.20 -5.27
C GLY A 151 2.38 11.08 -4.33
N MET A 152 2.64 9.82 -4.67
CA MET A 152 2.33 8.69 -3.77
C MET A 152 3.00 8.84 -2.41
N GLY A 153 4.27 9.27 -2.38
CA GLY A 153 5.00 9.58 -1.15
C GLY A 153 4.37 10.71 -0.35
N ALA A 154 3.98 11.80 -1.02
CA ALA A 154 3.35 12.97 -0.38
C ALA A 154 1.99 12.66 0.26
N PHE A 155 1.20 11.77 -0.35
CA PHE A 155 -0.11 11.35 0.17
C PHE A 155 -0.03 10.13 1.10
N HIS A 156 1.18 9.67 1.47
CA HIS A 156 1.41 8.45 2.26
C HIS A 156 0.62 7.24 1.73
N SER A 157 0.49 7.14 0.41
CA SER A 157 -0.28 6.08 -0.23
C SER A 157 0.52 4.78 -0.23
N THR A 158 -0.11 3.67 0.17
CA THR A 158 0.52 2.35 0.14
C THR A 158 0.55 1.79 -1.28
N LEU A 159 1.73 1.37 -1.74
CA LEU A 159 1.87 0.65 -3.00
C LEU A 159 1.37 -0.81 -2.82
N THR A 160 0.11 -1.04 -3.17
CA THR A 160 -0.50 -2.37 -3.20
C THR A 160 -0.22 -3.08 -4.52
N LEU A 161 -0.53 -4.37 -4.62
CA LEU A 161 -0.39 -5.10 -5.88
C LEU A 161 -1.26 -4.51 -7.01
N PRO A 162 -2.55 -4.19 -6.80
CA PRO A 162 -3.30 -3.38 -7.77
C PRO A 162 -2.67 -2.02 -8.03
N GLY A 163 -2.08 -1.36 -7.01
CA GLY A 163 -1.31 -0.13 -7.20
C GLY A 163 -0.19 -0.27 -8.26
N ILE A 164 0.58 -1.37 -8.23
CA ILE A 164 1.61 -1.65 -9.25
C ILE A 164 0.99 -1.74 -10.65
N ALA A 165 -0.16 -2.41 -10.80
CA ALA A 165 -0.88 -2.44 -12.08
C ALA A 165 -1.31 -1.04 -12.53
N GLY A 166 -1.70 -0.17 -11.58
CA GLY A 166 -1.97 1.24 -11.82
C GLY A 166 -0.77 2.00 -12.38
N VAL A 167 0.43 1.79 -11.80
CA VAL A 167 1.67 2.38 -12.32
C VAL A 167 1.92 1.96 -13.77
N ILE A 168 1.82 0.66 -14.05
CA ILE A 168 2.05 0.11 -15.40
C ILE A 168 1.05 0.68 -16.40
N LEU A 169 -0.23 0.77 -16.02
CA LEU A 169 -1.27 1.37 -16.84
C LEU A 169 -1.00 2.85 -17.12
N THR A 170 -0.60 3.62 -16.09
CA THR A 170 -0.21 5.02 -16.25
C THR A 170 0.95 5.18 -17.22
N ILE A 171 1.98 4.33 -17.14
CA ILE A 171 3.11 4.39 -18.08
C ILE A 171 2.63 4.24 -19.53
N GLY A 172 1.72 3.30 -19.80
CA GLY A 172 1.11 3.13 -21.11
C GLY A 172 0.35 4.38 -21.59
N MET A 173 -0.51 4.93 -20.73
CA MET A 173 -1.30 6.12 -21.05
C MET A 173 -0.46 7.39 -21.21
N ALA A 174 0.62 7.54 -20.43
CA ALA A 174 1.54 8.66 -20.54
C ALA A 174 2.27 8.67 -21.89
N VAL A 175 2.57 7.48 -22.42
CA VAL A 175 3.16 7.35 -23.75
C VAL A 175 2.13 7.57 -24.85
N ASP A 176 0.91 7.04 -24.71
CA ASP A 176 -0.20 7.28 -25.64
C ASP A 176 -0.47 8.78 -25.85
N ALA A 177 -0.50 9.56 -24.76
CA ALA A 177 -0.68 11.02 -24.84
C ALA A 177 0.44 11.70 -25.65
N ASN A 178 1.69 11.26 -25.52
CA ASN A 178 2.80 11.79 -26.30
C ASN A 178 2.72 11.38 -27.79
N VAL A 179 2.33 10.14 -28.07
CA VAL A 179 2.11 9.65 -29.44
C VAL A 179 1.04 10.46 -30.15
N LEU A 180 -0.08 10.73 -29.48
CA LEU A 180 -1.17 11.53 -30.04
C LEU A 180 -0.71 12.94 -30.44
N VAL A 181 0.09 13.59 -29.59
CA VAL A 181 0.71 14.88 -29.92
C VAL A 181 1.58 14.75 -31.16
N PHE A 182 2.45 13.74 -31.24
CA PHE A 182 3.38 13.59 -32.35
C PHE A 182 2.68 13.33 -33.68
N GLU A 183 1.67 12.47 -33.69
CA GLU A 183 0.88 12.23 -34.91
C GLU A 183 0.12 13.50 -35.31
N ARG A 184 -0.41 14.27 -34.37
CA ARG A 184 -1.08 15.54 -34.70
C ARG A 184 -0.13 16.57 -35.29
N ILE A 185 1.10 16.66 -34.78
CA ILE A 185 2.15 17.50 -35.38
C ILE A 185 2.48 17.01 -36.79
N ARG A 186 2.61 15.70 -36.98
CA ARG A 186 2.92 15.10 -38.28
C ARG A 186 1.79 15.34 -39.31
N GLU A 187 0.53 15.31 -38.89
CA GLU A 187 -0.63 15.68 -39.71
C GLU A 187 -0.55 17.15 -40.16
N GLU A 188 -0.27 18.08 -39.25
CA GLU A 188 -0.15 19.51 -39.58
C GLU A 188 1.05 19.80 -40.50
N MET A 189 2.16 19.06 -40.34
CA MET A 189 3.30 19.13 -41.26
C MET A 189 2.96 18.61 -42.66
N ARG A 190 2.20 17.50 -42.75
CA ARG A 190 1.71 16.97 -44.03
C ARG A 190 0.73 17.91 -44.73
N ALA A 191 0.00 18.72 -43.97
CA ALA A 191 -0.84 19.80 -44.50
C ALA A 191 -0.03 21.01 -45.01
N GLY A 192 1.30 20.96 -44.99
CA GLY A 192 2.19 21.98 -45.54
C GLY A 192 2.54 23.12 -44.59
N ARG A 193 2.18 23.02 -43.30
CA ARG A 193 2.56 24.04 -42.31
C ARG A 193 4.05 24.00 -42.00
N THR A 194 4.59 25.15 -41.62
CA THR A 194 5.96 25.22 -41.10
C THR A 194 6.07 24.41 -39.81
N VAL A 195 7.27 23.87 -39.54
CA VAL A 195 7.56 23.07 -38.34
C VAL A 195 7.05 23.72 -37.04
N ARG A 196 7.28 25.03 -36.86
CA ARG A 196 6.85 25.74 -35.65
C ARG A 196 5.32 25.86 -35.56
N SER A 197 4.66 26.22 -36.66
CA SER A 197 3.20 26.30 -36.71
C SER A 197 2.54 24.93 -36.54
N ALA A 198 3.13 23.87 -37.10
CA ALA A 198 2.65 22.51 -36.95
C ALA A 198 2.73 22.01 -35.50
N ILE A 199 3.76 22.41 -34.75
CA ILE A 199 3.87 22.11 -33.33
C ILE A 199 2.80 22.84 -32.53
N ASP A 200 2.65 24.15 -32.73
CA ASP A 200 1.67 24.95 -31.99
C ASP A 200 0.24 24.42 -32.18
N HIS A 201 -0.17 24.17 -33.44
CA HIS A 201 -1.49 23.60 -33.73
C HIS A 201 -1.60 22.12 -33.32
N GLY A 202 -0.50 21.37 -33.40
CA GLY A 202 -0.43 19.99 -32.96
C GLY A 202 -0.78 19.85 -31.48
N PHE A 203 -0.12 20.66 -30.63
CA PHE A 203 -0.39 20.72 -29.20
C PHE A 203 -1.79 21.22 -28.88
N GLU A 204 -2.26 22.27 -29.56
CA GLU A 204 -3.61 22.83 -29.33
C GLU A 204 -4.70 21.80 -29.61
N ARG A 205 -4.62 21.09 -30.75
CA ARG A 205 -5.61 20.05 -31.10
C ARG A 205 -5.48 18.80 -30.25
N ALA A 206 -4.25 18.39 -29.89
CA ALA A 206 -4.03 17.22 -29.04
C ALA A 206 -4.48 17.48 -27.59
N PHE A 207 -4.35 18.72 -27.09
CA PHE A 207 -4.71 19.07 -25.72
C PHE A 207 -6.15 18.71 -25.38
N THR A 208 -7.12 19.10 -26.22
CA THR A 208 -8.54 18.81 -25.99
C THR A 208 -8.80 17.31 -25.91
N SER A 209 -8.25 16.53 -26.85
CA SER A 209 -8.39 15.06 -26.84
C SER A 209 -7.74 14.40 -25.62
N ILE A 210 -6.55 14.85 -25.21
CA ILE A 210 -5.87 14.34 -24.01
C ILE A 210 -6.71 14.59 -22.78
N ILE A 211 -7.22 15.82 -22.61
CA ILE A 211 -8.07 16.19 -21.48
C ILE A 211 -9.34 15.32 -21.46
N ASP A 212 -10.04 15.17 -22.58
CA ASP A 212 -11.27 14.38 -22.64
C ASP A 212 -11.04 12.91 -22.23
N THR A 213 -9.99 12.27 -22.75
CA THR A 213 -9.65 10.88 -22.41
C THR A 213 -9.21 10.74 -20.95
N HIS A 214 -8.50 11.71 -20.39
CA HIS A 214 -8.03 11.64 -19.01
C HIS A 214 -9.14 11.98 -18.00
N VAL A 215 -10.03 12.94 -18.31
CA VAL A 215 -11.16 13.32 -17.44
C VAL A 215 -12.13 12.16 -17.28
N THR A 216 -12.46 11.46 -18.37
CA THR A 216 -13.32 10.26 -18.31
C THR A 216 -12.72 9.19 -17.41
N THR A 217 -11.41 8.94 -17.52
CA THR A 217 -10.69 7.98 -16.67
C THR A 217 -10.59 8.43 -15.21
N LEU A 218 -10.40 9.74 -14.96
CA LEU A 218 -10.40 10.31 -13.62
C LEU A 218 -11.75 10.16 -12.91
N ILE A 219 -12.86 10.29 -13.65
CA ILE A 219 -14.20 10.04 -13.12
C ILE A 219 -14.30 8.57 -12.67
N SER A 220 -13.86 7.61 -13.49
CA SER A 220 -13.83 6.20 -13.09
C SER A 220 -12.94 5.96 -11.85
N ALA A 221 -11.76 6.58 -11.80
CA ALA A 221 -10.86 6.50 -10.66
C ALA A 221 -11.51 7.04 -9.38
N LEU A 222 -12.29 8.12 -9.46
CA LEU A 222 -13.02 8.69 -8.33
C LEU A 222 -14.04 7.70 -7.75
N PHE A 223 -14.81 7.01 -8.60
CA PHE A 223 -15.73 5.96 -8.15
C PHE A 223 -14.97 4.80 -7.48
N LEU A 224 -13.85 4.36 -8.05
CA LEU A 224 -13.01 3.33 -7.45
C LEU A 224 -12.42 3.77 -6.10
N PHE A 225 -12.08 5.05 -5.94
CA PHE A 225 -11.58 5.58 -4.68
C PHE A 225 -12.67 5.65 -3.60
N GLN A 226 -13.86 6.14 -3.97
CA GLN A 226 -14.98 6.32 -3.04
C GLN A 226 -15.60 4.98 -2.60
N PHE A 227 -15.82 4.07 -3.55
CA PHE A 227 -16.56 2.82 -3.32
C PHE A 227 -15.67 1.58 -3.27
N GLY A 228 -14.42 1.65 -3.74
CA GLY A 228 -13.49 0.53 -3.68
C GLY A 228 -13.03 0.24 -2.25
N THR A 229 -12.56 -0.98 -2.01
CA THR A 229 -12.05 -1.42 -0.70
C THR A 229 -10.55 -1.71 -0.78
N GLY A 230 -9.85 -1.44 0.33
CA GLY A 230 -8.42 -1.74 0.54
C GLY A 230 -7.53 -1.60 -0.70
N PRO A 231 -7.17 -2.71 -1.39
CA PRO A 231 -6.30 -2.68 -2.57
C PRO A 231 -6.81 -1.83 -3.75
N ILE A 232 -8.13 -1.78 -3.98
CA ILE A 232 -8.73 -1.04 -5.11
C ILE A 232 -8.55 0.47 -4.92
N LYS A 233 -8.62 0.96 -3.68
CA LYS A 233 -8.33 2.37 -3.37
C LYS A 233 -6.89 2.73 -3.72
N GLY A 234 -5.93 1.84 -3.42
CA GLY A 234 -4.53 2.05 -3.80
C GLY A 234 -4.32 2.17 -5.32
N PHE A 235 -5.02 1.34 -6.10
CA PHE A 235 -5.05 1.47 -7.55
C PHE A 235 -5.61 2.81 -8.01
N ALA A 236 -6.76 3.23 -7.45
CA ALA A 236 -7.41 4.48 -7.79
C ALA A 236 -6.52 5.72 -7.53
N VAL A 237 -5.83 5.75 -6.38
CA VAL A 237 -4.89 6.84 -6.04
C VAL A 237 -3.73 6.89 -7.04
N THR A 238 -3.13 5.73 -7.33
CA THR A 238 -2.01 5.64 -8.28
C THR A 238 -2.42 6.12 -9.66
N LEU A 239 -3.60 5.67 -10.14
CA LEU A 239 -4.16 6.06 -11.43
C LEU A 239 -4.41 7.57 -11.51
N THR A 240 -4.98 8.15 -10.46
CA THR A 240 -5.32 9.58 -10.39
C THR A 240 -4.07 10.46 -10.47
N ILE A 241 -3.08 10.17 -9.63
CA ILE A 241 -1.81 10.93 -9.61
C ILE A 241 -1.12 10.78 -10.97
N GLY A 242 -1.09 9.56 -11.50
CA GLY A 242 -0.49 9.24 -12.79
C GLY A 242 -1.12 9.99 -13.96
N LEU A 243 -2.45 10.07 -14.01
CA LEU A 243 -3.19 10.81 -15.05
C LEU A 243 -2.91 12.32 -14.98
N ILE A 244 -2.93 12.90 -13.78
CA ILE A 244 -2.61 14.32 -13.58
C ILE A 244 -1.17 14.63 -14.01
N ALA A 245 -0.24 13.77 -13.59
CA ALA A 245 1.16 13.85 -14.02
C ALA A 245 1.28 13.71 -15.55
N SER A 246 0.49 12.82 -16.17
CA SER A 246 0.52 12.56 -17.62
C SER A 246 0.14 13.81 -18.40
N ILE A 247 -0.99 14.43 -18.06
CA ILE A 247 -1.44 15.68 -18.69
C ILE A 247 -0.34 16.75 -18.59
N PHE A 248 0.24 16.94 -17.40
CA PHE A 248 1.30 17.92 -17.21
C PHE A 248 2.53 17.62 -18.07
N THR A 249 3.01 16.38 -18.06
CA THR A 249 4.22 16.00 -18.81
C THR A 249 4.02 16.02 -20.33
N ALA A 250 2.88 15.53 -20.82
CA ALA A 250 2.58 15.45 -22.24
C ALA A 250 2.31 16.83 -22.86
N VAL A 251 1.72 17.77 -22.12
CA VAL A 251 1.34 19.08 -22.67
C VAL A 251 2.42 20.13 -22.39
N PHE A 252 2.88 20.24 -21.15
CA PHE A 252 3.77 21.33 -20.76
C PHE A 252 5.24 20.96 -20.98
N VAL A 253 5.67 19.82 -20.43
CA VAL A 253 7.10 19.42 -20.47
C VAL A 253 7.51 19.05 -21.89
N SER A 254 6.68 18.27 -22.59
CA SER A 254 6.93 17.89 -23.99
C SER A 254 7.00 19.12 -24.90
N ARG A 255 6.10 20.09 -24.74
CA ARG A 255 6.13 21.34 -25.53
C ARG A 255 7.39 22.16 -25.25
N TRP A 256 7.73 22.32 -23.97
CA TRP A 256 8.94 23.03 -23.57
C TRP A 256 10.22 22.38 -24.14
N LEU A 257 10.28 21.05 -24.17
CA LEU A 257 11.40 20.32 -24.78
C LEU A 257 11.48 20.53 -26.30
N PHE A 258 10.34 20.52 -27.01
CA PHE A 258 10.33 20.87 -28.43
C PHE A 258 10.82 22.31 -28.69
N ASP A 259 10.35 23.27 -27.91
CA ASP A 259 10.77 24.67 -28.03
C ASP A 259 12.28 24.85 -27.77
N LEU A 260 12.83 24.09 -26.82
CA LEU A 260 14.27 24.09 -26.53
C LEU A 260 15.09 23.53 -27.71
N VAL A 261 14.61 22.47 -28.36
CA VAL A 261 15.27 21.90 -29.54
C VAL A 261 15.21 22.86 -30.74
N LEU A 262 14.07 23.52 -30.96
CA LEU A 262 13.85 24.48 -32.05
C LEU A 262 14.62 25.79 -31.86
N SER A 263 14.83 26.23 -30.63
CA SER A 263 15.62 27.43 -30.33
C SER A 263 17.12 27.20 -30.52
N ARG A 264 17.61 25.98 -30.29
CA ARG A 264 19.04 25.63 -30.44
C ARG A 264 19.47 25.22 -31.85
N ARG A 265 18.53 24.82 -32.72
CA ARG A 265 18.82 24.45 -34.12
C ARG A 265 17.79 25.11 -35.03
N ARG A 266 18.22 25.77 -36.11
CA ARG A 266 17.36 26.05 -37.28
C ARG A 266 17.02 24.72 -37.96
N VAL A 267 16.17 23.91 -37.34
CA VAL A 267 15.81 22.58 -37.84
C VAL A 267 14.83 22.77 -39.00
N GLN A 268 15.30 22.57 -40.24
CA GLN A 268 14.45 22.58 -41.43
C GLN A 268 13.61 21.29 -41.57
N LYS A 269 13.96 20.21 -40.84
CA LYS A 269 13.25 18.92 -40.83
C LYS A 269 13.23 18.30 -39.44
N LEU A 270 12.05 18.22 -38.83
CA LEU A 270 11.81 17.45 -37.61
C LEU A 270 11.79 15.96 -37.96
N SER A 271 12.60 15.14 -37.28
CA SER A 271 12.49 13.68 -37.42
C SER A 271 11.36 13.20 -36.52
N ILE A 272 10.14 13.23 -37.07
CA ILE A 272 8.95 12.63 -36.44
C ILE A 272 8.46 11.54 -37.34
#